data_AF-A0A2S8FPS8-F1
#
_entry.id   AF-A0A2S8FPS8-F1
#
_cell.length_a   1.000
_cell.length_b   1.000
_cell.length_c   1.000
_cell.angle_alpha   90.00
_cell.angle_beta   90.00
_cell.angle_gamma   90.00
#
_symmetry.space_group_name_H-M   'P 1'
#
loop_
_entity.id
_entity.type
_entity.pdbx_description
1 polymer ?
#
loop_
_entity_poly.entity_id
_entity_poly.type
_entity_poly.pdbx_seq_one_letter_code
_entity_poly.pdbx_strand_id
1 'polypeptide(L)'
;MIRDDNPFESPSTPSDGGLIEVEAARHIWLAWALPLASGTLFASAFYLPSSFAGTPLFLVLFGISLLLMIAGVVMTIHAIFVRKQWSIAWPHLLAGILLNGLVFAADAFFIYILISLILFFSSFS
;
A
#
# COMPACT_ATOMS: atom_id res chain seq x y z
N MET A 1 -33.10 -19.79 -8.80
CA MET A 1 -33.56 -18.65 -8.00
C MET A 1 -33.83 -17.53 -8.98
N ILE A 2 -35.10 -17.33 -9.34
CA ILE A 2 -35.52 -16.23 -10.22
C ILE A 2 -35.55 -15.00 -9.31
N ARG A 3 -34.76 -13.96 -9.63
CA ARG A 3 -34.85 -12.69 -8.93
C ARG A 3 -36.14 -12.03 -9.42
N ASP A 4 -37.07 -11.82 -8.50
CA ASP A 4 -38.26 -11.01 -8.76
C ASP A 4 -37.81 -9.56 -8.89
N ASP A 5 -37.59 -9.12 -10.12
CA ASP A 5 -37.23 -7.74 -10.43
C ASP A 5 -38.42 -6.85 -10.05
N ASN A 6 -38.21 -5.98 -9.06
CA ASN A 6 -39.24 -5.08 -8.56
C ASN A 6 -39.62 -4.08 -9.67
N PRO A 7 -40.87 -4.06 -10.16
CA PRO A 7 -41.29 -3.22 -11.28
C PRO A 7 -41.34 -1.72 -10.94
N PHE A 8 -41.11 -1.36 -9.67
CA PHE A 8 -41.05 0.03 -9.20
C PHE A 8 -39.62 0.56 -9.04
N GLU A 9 -38.60 -0.26 -9.30
CA GLU A 9 -37.21 0.19 -9.24
C GLU A 9 -36.91 1.06 -10.47
N SER A 10 -36.74 2.37 -10.25
CA SER A 10 -36.37 3.29 -11.31
C SER A 10 -35.08 2.79 -11.97
N PRO A 11 -34.97 2.77 -13.32
CA PRO A 11 -33.75 2.34 -14.03
C PRO A 11 -32.51 3.18 -13.70
N SER A 12 -32.68 4.24 -12.91
CA SER A 12 -31.62 5.12 -12.40
C SER A 12 -31.11 4.76 -11.00
N THR A 13 -31.70 3.78 -10.32
CA THR A 13 -31.23 3.34 -9.00
C THR A 13 -30.15 2.29 -9.24
N PRO A 14 -28.86 2.60 -9.04
CA PRO A 14 -27.84 1.57 -9.17
C PRO A 14 -28.16 0.53 -8.10
N SER A 15 -28.25 -0.75 -8.48
CA SER A 15 -28.35 -1.84 -7.51
C SER A 15 -27.29 -1.63 -6.41
N ASP A 16 -27.58 -1.99 -5.16
CA ASP A 16 -26.64 -1.75 -4.03
C ASP A 16 -25.20 -2.21 -4.33
N GLY A 17 -25.03 -3.26 -5.14
CA GLY A 17 -23.72 -3.71 -5.64
C GLY A 17 -22.98 -2.69 -6.51
N GLY A 18 -23.69 -1.94 -7.36
CA GLY A 18 -23.14 -0.88 -8.20
C GLY A 18 -22.77 0.39 -7.41
N LEU A 19 -23.49 0.71 -6.33
CA LEU A 19 -23.11 1.81 -5.41
C LEU A 19 -21.78 1.50 -4.71
N ILE A 20 -21.62 0.26 -4.21
CA ILE A 20 -20.38 -0.21 -3.57
C ILE A 20 -19.21 -0.17 -4.55
N GLU A 21 -19.42 -0.55 -5.81
CA GLU A 21 -18.36 -0.56 -6.84
C GLU A 21 -17.89 0.85 -7.21
N VAL A 22 -18.81 1.83 -7.33
CA VAL A 22 -18.46 3.22 -7.64
C VAL A 22 -17.72 3.89 -6.48
N GLU A 23 -18.12 3.61 -5.24
CA GLU A 23 -17.44 4.15 -4.06
C GLU A 23 -16.08 3.48 -3.83
N ALA A 24 -15.93 2.19 -4.13
CA ALA A 24 -14.65 1.50 -4.12
C ALA A 24 -13.69 2.04 -5.19
N ALA A 25 -14.18 2.39 -6.39
CA ALA A 25 -13.37 2.97 -7.45
C ALA A 25 -12.68 4.29 -7.04
N ARG A 26 -13.31 5.08 -6.16
CA ARG A 26 -12.75 6.33 -5.61
C ARG A 26 -11.45 6.13 -4.84
N HIS A 27 -11.19 4.91 -4.35
CA HIS A 27 -10.04 4.60 -3.50
C HIS A 27 -8.93 3.83 -4.23
N ILE A 28 -9.10 3.48 -5.50
CA ILE A 28 -8.12 2.70 -6.28
C ILE A 28 -6.77 3.40 -6.40
N TRP A 29 -6.74 4.74 -6.41
CA TRP A 29 -5.49 5.51 -6.44
C TRP A 29 -4.60 5.24 -5.22
N LEU A 30 -5.15 4.79 -4.09
CA LEU A 30 -4.37 4.44 -2.91
C LEU A 30 -3.45 3.23 -3.16
N ALA A 31 -3.76 2.38 -4.14
CA ALA A 31 -2.94 1.22 -4.50
C ALA A 31 -1.51 1.61 -4.89
N TRP A 32 -1.32 2.77 -5.53
CA TRP A 32 0.02 3.28 -5.89
C TRP A 32 0.49 4.41 -4.97
N ALA A 33 -0.42 5.22 -4.42
CA ALA A 33 -0.03 6.34 -3.58
C ALA A 33 0.55 5.90 -2.21
N LEU A 34 0.00 4.85 -1.61
CA LEU A 34 0.50 4.32 -0.34
C LEU A 34 1.92 3.75 -0.43
N PRO A 35 2.25 2.85 -1.37
CA PRO A 35 3.64 2.38 -1.51
C PRO A 35 4.58 3.50 -1.96
N LEU A 36 4.12 4.47 -2.74
CA LEU A 36 4.93 5.66 -3.05
C LEU A 36 5.25 6.46 -1.79
N ALA A 37 4.26 6.71 -0.93
CA ALA A 37 4.44 7.43 0.33
C ALA A 37 5.36 6.66 1.30
N SER A 38 5.26 5.33 1.33
CA SER A 38 6.18 4.47 2.06
C SER A 38 7.61 4.66 1.55
N GLY A 39 7.84 4.52 0.24
CA GLY A 39 9.16 4.70 -0.36
C GLY A 39 9.77 6.09 -0.12
N THR A 40 8.97 7.16 -0.19
CA THR A 40 9.45 8.52 0.09
C THR A 40 9.76 8.72 1.57
N LEU A 41 8.95 8.17 2.48
CA LEU A 41 9.25 8.21 3.91
C LEU A 41 10.52 7.44 4.23
N PHE A 42 10.69 6.24 3.68
CA PHE A 42 11.91 5.46 3.81
C PHE A 42 13.13 6.24 3.32
N ALA A 43 13.07 6.82 2.11
CA ALA A 43 14.17 7.63 1.57
C ALA A 43 14.47 8.86 2.45
N SER A 44 13.42 9.56 2.92
CA SER A 44 13.56 10.73 3.79
C SER A 44 14.26 10.41 5.11
N ALA A 45 14.13 9.18 5.61
CA ALA A 45 14.80 8.72 6.83
C ALA A 45 16.34 8.72 6.69
N PHE A 46 16.88 8.57 5.47
CA PHE A 46 18.32 8.66 5.19
C PHE A 46 18.82 10.10 4.99
N TYR A 47 17.93 11.05 4.72
CA TYR A 47 18.27 12.46 4.61
C TYR A 47 18.23 13.19 5.96
N LEU A 48 17.83 12.51 7.03
CA LEU A 48 17.94 13.05 8.37
C LEU A 48 19.43 13.35 8.68
N PRO A 49 19.77 14.57 9.13
CA PRO A 49 21.13 14.92 9.47
C PRO A 49 21.72 13.90 10.44
N SER A 50 23.02 13.63 10.35
CA SER A 50 23.72 12.66 11.20
C SER A 50 23.59 12.95 12.70
N SER A 51 23.32 14.20 13.09
CA SER A 51 22.97 14.59 14.46
C SER A 51 21.66 13.97 14.97
N PHE A 52 20.78 13.51 14.08
CA PHE A 52 19.53 12.81 14.36
C PHE A 52 19.57 11.32 13.99
N ALA A 53 20.64 10.81 13.36
CA ALA A 53 20.73 9.42 12.91
C ALA A 53 20.67 8.39 14.06
N GLY A 54 20.97 8.81 15.30
CA GLY A 54 20.79 7.99 16.51
C GLY A 54 19.43 8.15 17.20
N THR A 55 18.50 8.95 16.66
CA THR A 55 17.23 9.25 17.33
C THR A 55 16.15 8.20 17.03
N PRO A 56 15.23 7.95 17.98
CA PRO A 56 14.04 7.10 17.78
C PRO A 56 13.18 7.54 16.58
N LEU A 57 13.36 8.77 16.09
CA LEU A 57 12.67 9.29 14.91
C LEU A 57 12.93 8.43 13.66
N PHE A 58 14.16 7.94 13.45
CA PHE A 58 14.44 7.06 12.30
C PHE A 58 13.61 5.77 12.38
N LEU A 59 13.57 5.13 13.55
CA LEU A 59 12.78 3.92 13.78
C LEU A 59 11.28 4.17 13.63
N VAL A 60 10.79 5.34 14.07
CA VAL A 60 9.39 5.75 13.90
C VAL A 60 9.06 5.95 12.42
N LEU A 61 9.89 6.68 11.66
CA LEU A 61 9.68 6.88 10.22
C LEU A 61 9.73 5.57 9.45
N PHE A 62 10.67 4.69 9.79
CA PHE A 62 10.73 3.34 9.23
C PHE A 62 9.49 2.51 9.57
N GLY A 63 9.02 2.56 10.83
CA GLY A 63 7.78 1.89 11.24
C GLY A 63 6.55 2.40 10.49
N ILE A 64 6.43 3.72 10.30
CA ILE A 64 5.34 4.31 9.50
C ILE A 64 5.44 3.88 8.03
N SER A 65 6.65 3.85 7.47
CA SER A 65 6.87 3.35 6.10
C SER A 65 6.34 1.92 5.94
N LEU A 66 6.68 1.00 6.85
CA LEU A 66 6.19 -0.38 6.81
C LEU A 66 4.66 -0.47 6.88
N LEU A 67 4.01 0.33 7.73
CA LEU A 67 2.55 0.34 7.82
C LEU A 67 1.91 0.83 6.52
N LEU A 68 2.47 1.85 5.88
CA LEU A 68 2.00 2.35 4.60
C LEU A 68 2.24 1.35 3.47
N MET A 69 3.36 0.62 3.49
CA MET A 69 3.60 -0.48 2.56
C MET A 69 2.54 -1.57 2.71
N ILE A 70 2.27 -2.03 3.93
CA ILE A 70 1.24 -3.05 4.20
C ILE A 70 -0.14 -2.57 3.70
N ALA A 71 -0.51 -1.32 4.02
CA ALA A 71 -1.74 -0.73 3.52
C ALA A 71 -1.77 -0.66 1.99
N GLY A 72 -0.64 -0.33 1.36
CA GLY A 72 -0.46 -0.34 -0.09
C GLY A 72 -0.66 -1.71 -0.73
N VAL A 73 -0.13 -2.77 -0.10
CA VAL A 73 -0.36 -4.16 -0.53
C VAL A 73 -1.84 -4.51 -0.43
N VAL A 74 -2.48 -4.20 0.71
CA VAL A 74 -3.92 -4.46 0.91
C VAL A 74 -4.76 -3.74 -0.15
N MET A 75 -4.48 -2.46 -0.42
CA MET A 75 -5.20 -1.70 -1.45
C MET A 75 -4.93 -2.22 -2.87
N THR A 76 -3.72 -2.71 -3.16
CA THR A 76 -3.40 -3.33 -4.45
C THR A 76 -4.16 -4.65 -4.63
N ILE A 77 -4.23 -5.48 -3.59
CA ILE A 77 -5.03 -6.71 -3.58
C ILE A 77 -6.52 -6.38 -3.74
N HIS A 78 -7.03 -5.39 -3.02
CA HIS A 78 -8.41 -4.93 -3.16
C HIS A 78 -8.71 -4.47 -4.60
N ALA A 79 -7.84 -3.64 -5.18
CA ALA A 79 -7.96 -3.20 -6.57
C ALA A 79 -7.95 -4.39 -7.56
N ILE A 80 -7.20 -5.46 -7.27
CA ILE A 80 -7.19 -6.70 -8.06
C ILE A 80 -8.57 -7.38 -8.08
N PHE A 81 -9.34 -7.32 -6.99
CA PHE A 81 -10.67 -7.92 -6.94
C PHE A 81 -11.75 -7.03 -7.57
N VAL A 82 -11.63 -5.70 -7.42
CA VAL A 82 -12.57 -4.71 -7.99
C VAL A 82 -12.35 -4.52 -9.51
N ARG A 83 -11.18 -4.91 -10.05
CA ARG A 83 -10.78 -4.69 -11.45
C ARG A 83 -11.68 -5.30 -12.53
N LYS A 84 -12.60 -6.20 -12.20
CA LYS A 84 -13.33 -6.98 -13.23
C LYS A 84 -14.15 -6.12 -14.20
N GLN A 85 -14.33 -4.83 -13.94
CA GLN A 85 -15.26 -3.99 -14.69
C GLN A 85 -14.69 -2.63 -15.18
N TRP A 86 -13.43 -2.24 -14.86
CA TRP A 86 -12.97 -0.85 -15.08
C TRP A 86 -11.56 -0.73 -15.71
N SER A 87 -11.46 -0.22 -16.95
CA SER A 87 -10.18 -0.04 -17.65
C SER A 87 -9.26 1.02 -17.03
N ILE A 88 -9.84 2.03 -16.39
CA ILE A 88 -9.13 3.16 -15.78
C ILE A 88 -8.33 2.72 -14.53
N ALA A 89 -8.69 1.60 -13.90
CA ALA A 89 -8.00 1.08 -12.72
C ALA A 89 -6.62 0.48 -13.02
N TRP A 90 -6.36 0.11 -14.28
CA TRP A 90 -5.19 -0.69 -14.64
C TRP A 90 -3.83 0.00 -14.41
N PRO A 91 -3.65 1.29 -14.77
CA PRO A 91 -2.38 1.99 -14.52
C PRO A 91 -2.07 2.11 -13.03
N HIS A 92 -3.08 2.39 -12.20
CA HIS A 92 -2.94 2.50 -10.75
C HIS A 92 -2.58 1.15 -10.11
N LEU A 93 -3.16 0.07 -10.61
CA LEU A 93 -2.87 -1.28 -10.14
C LEU A 93 -1.48 -1.74 -10.55
N LEU A 94 -1.06 -1.50 -11.79
CA LEU A 94 0.29 -1.81 -12.25
C LEU A 94 1.34 -1.01 -11.48
N ALA A 95 1.11 0.30 -11.31
CA ALA A 95 1.97 1.14 -10.49
C ALA A 95 2.03 0.64 -9.05
N GLY A 96 0.90 0.25 -8.46
CA GLY A 96 0.85 -0.35 -7.13
C GLY A 96 1.68 -1.63 -7.02
N ILE A 97 1.55 -2.57 -7.97
CA ILE A 97 2.35 -3.80 -7.99
C ILE A 97 3.84 -3.50 -8.06
N LEU A 98 4.24 -2.62 -8.99
CA LEU A 98 5.66 -2.26 -9.19
C LEU A 98 6.24 -1.55 -7.97
N LEU A 99 5.52 -0.58 -7.41
CA LEU A 99 5.97 0.18 -6.24
C LEU A 99 6.03 -0.68 -4.98
N ASN A 100 5.03 -1.54 -4.74
CA ASN A 100 5.09 -2.48 -3.62
C ASN A 100 6.28 -3.43 -3.76
N GLY A 101 6.53 -3.98 -4.96
CA GLY A 101 7.68 -4.86 -5.19
C GLY A 101 9.02 -4.16 -4.93
N LEU A 102 9.18 -2.94 -5.44
CA LEU A 102 10.41 -2.15 -5.27
C LEU A 102 10.65 -1.78 -3.80
N VAL A 103 9.63 -1.24 -3.13
CA VAL A 103 9.74 -0.78 -1.73
C VAL A 103 9.91 -1.97 -0.80
N PHE A 104 9.18 -3.07 -1.02
CA PHE A 104 9.34 -4.30 -0.25
C PHE A 104 10.77 -4.86 -0.34
N ALA A 105 11.38 -4.86 -1.54
CA ALA A 105 12.75 -5.31 -1.69
C ALA A 105 13.74 -4.41 -0.92
N ALA A 106 13.54 -3.09 -0.94
CA ALA A 106 14.38 -2.15 -0.21
C ALA A 106 14.23 -2.32 1.32
N ASP A 107 13.00 -2.40 1.82
CA ASP A 107 12.70 -2.60 3.25
C ASP A 107 13.25 -3.95 3.75
N ALA A 108 13.05 -5.02 2.98
CA ALA A 108 13.56 -6.35 3.33
C ALA A 108 15.10 -6.39 3.38
N PHE A 109 15.77 -5.76 2.41
CA PHE A 109 17.23 -5.64 2.40
C PHE A 109 17.74 -4.86 3.61
N PHE A 110 17.07 -3.76 3.97
CA PHE A 110 17.42 -2.98 5.14
C PHE A 110 17.25 -3.76 6.45
N ILE A 111 16.14 -4.49 6.61
CA ILE A 111 15.89 -5.37 7.76
C ILE A 111 16.99 -6.45 7.84
N TYR A 112 17.36 -7.05 6.72
CA TYR A 112 18.43 -8.05 6.67
C TYR A 112 19.77 -7.48 7.16
N ILE A 113 20.16 -6.28 6.70
CA ILE A 113 21.38 -5.60 7.17
C ILE A 113 21.29 -5.33 8.67
N LEU A 114 20.17 -4.79 9.14
CA LEU A 114 19.98 -4.45 10.55
C LEU A 114 20.13 -5.69 11.45
N ILE A 115 19.47 -6.80 11.10
CA ILE A 115 19.59 -8.07 11.83
C ILE A 115 21.04 -8.58 11.79
N SER A 116 21.68 -8.54 10.62
CA SER A 116 23.07 -8.99 10.46
C SER A 116 24.04 -8.21 11.35
N LEU A 117 23.86 -6.88 11.44
CA LEU A 117 24.64 -6.03 12.33
C LEU A 117 24.40 -6.35 13.80
N ILE A 118 23.14 -6.52 14.21
CA ILE A 118 22.79 -6.89 15.60
C ILE A 118 23.46 -8.20 15.98
N LEU A 119 23.34 -9.23 15.14
CA LEU A 119 23.94 -10.54 15.37
C LEU A 119 25.48 -10.45 15.44
N PHE A 120 26.09 -9.69 14.52
CA PHE A 120 27.53 -9.46 14.52
C PHE A 120 27.99 -8.81 15.84
N PHE A 121 27.38 -7.71 16.26
CA PHE A 121 27.78 -7.03 17.50
C PHE A 121 27.51 -7.88 18.75
N SER A 122 26.41 -8.64 18.78
CA SER A 122 26.13 -9.58 19.88
C SER A 122 27.14 -10.72 20.01
N SER A 123 27.93 -11.00 18.97
CA SER A 123 28.97 -12.04 19.02
C SER A 123 30.23 -11.60 19.75
N PHE A 124 30.38 -10.29 20.04
CA PHE A 124 31.50 -9.71 20.77
C PHE A 124 31.16 -9.26 22.20
N SER A 125 29.89 -9.41 22.61
CA SER A 125 29.37 -9.10 23.96
C SER A 125 29.17 -10.36 24.78
#